data_AF-A0A850SMQ0-F1
#
_entry.id   AF-A0A850SMQ0-F1
#
_cell.length_a   1.000
_cell.length_b   1.000
_cell.length_c   1.000
_cell.angle_alpha   90.00
_cell.angle_beta   90.00
_cell.angle_gamma   90.00
#
_symmetry.space_group_name_H-M   'P 1'
#
loop_
_entity.id
_entity.type
_entity.pdbx_description
1 polymer ?
#
loop_
_entity_poly.entity_id
_entity_poly.type
_entity_poly.pdbx_seq_one_letter_code
_entity_poly.pdbx_strand_id
1 'polypeptide(L)' 'PISARRLEEAMTAMGPIFLAAVEATEEAIVNALVAAETMTGINGATVHELPHDRLQAALRKYGRLKPPQ' A
#
# COMPACT_ATOMS: atom_id res chain seq x y z
N PRO A 1 -6.56 -23.07 -33.68
CA PRO A 1 -6.70 -24.15 -32.68
C PRO A 1 -7.41 -23.66 -31.40
N ILE A 2 -8.44 -24.37 -30.95
CA ILE A 2 -9.23 -24.02 -29.74
C ILE A 2 -8.33 -23.92 -28.48
N SER A 3 -7.19 -24.62 -28.46
CA SER A 3 -6.20 -24.59 -27.39
C SER A 3 -5.49 -23.24 -27.20
N ALA A 4 -5.19 -22.51 -28.28
CA ALA A 4 -4.49 -21.23 -28.18
C ALA A 4 -5.38 -20.12 -27.60
N ARG A 5 -6.67 -20.12 -27.98
CA ARG A 5 -7.65 -19.11 -27.54
C ARG A 5 -7.92 -19.18 -26.03
N ARG A 6 -7.95 -20.41 -25.48
CA ARG A 6 -8.15 -20.64 -24.03
C ARG A 6 -6.95 -20.21 -23.17
N LEU A 7 -5.74 -20.24 -23.72
CA LEU A 7 -4.54 -19.75 -23.03
C LEU A 7 -4.50 -18.22 -22.98
N GLU A 8 -4.93 -17.54 -24.04
CA GLU A 8 -5.10 -16.08 -24.07
C GLU A 8 -6.18 -15.60 -23.07
N GLU A 9 -7.32 -16.28 -23.01
CA GLU A 9 -8.39 -15.98 -22.05
C GLU A 9 -7.91 -16.15 -20.60
N ALA A 10 -7.16 -17.22 -20.31
CA ALA A 10 -6.60 -17.46 -18.98
C ALA A 10 -5.57 -16.38 -18.58
N MET A 11 -4.71 -15.96 -19.51
CA MET A 11 -3.74 -14.89 -19.26
C MET A 11 -4.43 -13.54 -19.03
N THR A 12 -5.50 -13.24 -19.77
CA THR A 12 -6.32 -12.04 -19.59
C THR A 12 -7.06 -12.05 -18.26
N ALA A 13 -7.56 -13.22 -17.83
CA ALA A 13 -8.28 -13.38 -16.57
C ALA A 13 -7.40 -13.25 -15.31
N MET A 14 -6.09 -13.51 -15.42
CA MET A 14 -5.15 -13.41 -14.28
C MET A 14 -4.69 -11.98 -13.99
N GLY A 15 -4.70 -11.09 -14.99
CA GLY A 15 -4.26 -9.70 -14.83
C GLY A 15 -4.86 -8.98 -13.61
N PRO A 16 -6.19 -9.03 -13.40
CA PRO A 16 -6.84 -8.40 -12.23
C PRO A 16 -6.35 -8.94 -10.89
N ILE A 17 -6.05 -10.23 -10.77
CA ILE A 17 -5.59 -10.83 -9.51
C ILE A 17 -4.15 -10.41 -9.20
N PHE A 18 -3.29 -10.31 -10.23
CA PHE A 18 -1.95 -9.78 -10.05
C PHE A 18 -1.96 -8.30 -9.67
N LEU A 19 -2.83 -7.50 -10.29
CA LEU A 19 -3.00 -6.10 -9.90
C LEU A 19 -3.51 -5.99 -8.45
N ALA A 20 -4.51 -6.79 -8.08
CA ALA A 20 -5.03 -6.81 -6.72
C ALA A 20 -3.97 -7.19 -5.69
N ALA A 21 -3.06 -8.13 -6.02
CA ALA A 21 -1.95 -8.48 -5.14
C ALA A 21 -0.97 -7.31 -4.95
N VAL A 22 -0.70 -6.53 -6.01
CA VAL A 22 0.11 -5.31 -5.94
C VAL A 22 -0.56 -4.28 -5.04
N GLU A 23 -1.83 -3.94 -5.30
CA GLU A 23 -2.59 -2.95 -4.52
C GLU A 23 -2.72 -3.36 -3.05
N ALA A 24 -3.05 -4.62 -2.77
CA ALA A 24 -3.18 -5.12 -1.41
C ALA A 24 -1.85 -5.10 -0.65
N THR A 25 -0.73 -5.38 -1.33
CA THR A 25 0.60 -5.34 -0.70
C THR A 25 1.03 -3.90 -0.43
N GLU A 26 0.76 -2.98 -1.36
CA GLU A 26 1.02 -1.54 -1.16
C GLU A 26 0.24 -1.03 0.05
N GLU A 27 -1.07 -1.28 0.10
CA GLU A 27 -1.93 -0.83 1.20
C GLU A 27 -1.58 -1.49 2.52
N ALA A 28 -1.18 -2.77 2.54
CA ALA A 28 -0.77 -3.44 3.76
C ALA A 28 0.45 -2.77 4.41
N ILE A 29 1.44 -2.37 3.59
CA ILE A 29 2.64 -1.68 4.08
C ILE A 29 2.28 -0.28 4.57
N VAL A 30 1.48 0.48 3.81
CA VAL A 30 1.05 1.83 4.20
C VAL A 30 0.25 1.79 5.50
N ASN A 31 -0.72 0.87 5.62
CA ASN A 31 -1.53 0.71 6.83
C ASN A 31 -0.68 0.33 8.05
N ALA A 32 0.32 -0.54 7.88
CA ALA A 32 1.22 -0.90 8.97
C ALA A 32 1.99 0.32 9.51
N LEU A 33 2.50 1.19 8.62
CA LEU A 33 3.22 2.40 9.03
C LEU A 33 2.31 3.47 9.65
N VAL A 34 1.09 3.63 9.11
CA VAL A 34 0.12 4.62 9.60
C VAL A 34 -0.47 4.21 10.95
N ALA A 35 -0.70 2.92 11.17
CA ALA A 35 -1.27 2.40 12.42
C ALA A 35 -0.23 2.15 13.52
N ALA A 36 1.06 2.08 13.18
CA ALA A 36 2.12 1.88 14.17
C ALA A 36 2.19 3.06 15.15
N GLU A 37 2.29 2.73 16.44
CA GLU A 37 2.46 3.70 17.52
C GLU A 37 3.93 3.78 17.93
N THR A 38 4.34 4.93 18.48
CA THR A 38 5.67 5.07 19.08
C THR A 38 5.86 4.05 20.19
N MET A 39 6.95 3.27 20.14
CA MET A 39 7.25 2.26 21.15
C MET A 39 8.71 2.28 21.57
N THR A 40 8.96 1.92 22.84
CA THR A 40 10.29 1.66 23.37
C THR A 40 10.45 0.15 23.60
N GLY A 41 11.45 -0.45 22.95
CA GLY A 41 11.75 -1.87 23.02
C GLY A 41 12.95 -2.20 23.92
N ILE A 42 13.60 -3.32 23.62
CA ILE A 42 14.78 -3.79 24.36
C ILE A 42 15.90 -2.75 24.38
N ASN A 43 16.66 -2.70 25.47
CA ASN A 43 17.79 -1.78 25.67
C ASN A 43 17.40 -0.28 25.58
N GLY A 44 16.13 0.06 25.78
CA GLY A 44 15.65 1.45 25.71
C GLY A 44 15.57 2.03 24.29
N ALA A 45 15.68 1.18 23.25
CA ALA A 45 15.56 1.63 21.88
C ALA A 45 14.13 2.12 21.59
N THR A 46 13.98 3.38 21.21
CA THR A 46 12.67 3.96 20.87
C THR A 46 12.53 4.10 19.37
N VAL A 47 11.43 3.59 18.83
CA VAL A 47 11.03 3.75 17.43
C VAL A 47 9.77 4.58 17.41
N HIS A 48 9.82 5.69 16.68
CA HIS A 48 8.70 6.61 16.58
C HIS A 48 7.74 6.20 15.47
N GLU A 49 6.45 6.42 15.72
CA GLU A 49 5.41 6.36 14.69
C GLU A 49 5.68 7.32 13.55
N LEU A 50 5.01 7.07 12.43
CA LEU A 50 4.99 8.02 11.32
C LEU A 50 4.21 9.28 11.76
N PRO A 51 4.81 10.49 11.78
CA PRO A 51 4.10 11.69 12.21
C PRO A 51 3.02 12.09 11.18
N HIS A 52 1.75 11.84 11.50
CA HIS A 52 0.62 12.01 10.57
C HIS A 52 0.49 13.44 10.04
N ASP A 53 0.68 14.46 10.89
CA ASP A 53 0.60 15.87 10.46
C ASP A 53 1.67 16.22 9.42
N ARG A 54 2.90 15.72 9.62
CA ARG A 54 4.02 15.93 8.70
C ARG A 54 3.81 15.16 7.40
N LEU A 55 3.26 13.95 7.47
CA LEU A 55 2.86 13.19 6.29
C LEU A 55 1.83 13.96 5.47
N GLN A 56 0.75 14.45 6.10
CA GLN A 56 -0.27 15.23 5.40
C GLN A 56 0.31 16.52 4.80
N ALA A 57 1.20 17.22 5.51
CA ALA A 57 1.88 18.40 4.98
C ALA A 57 2.73 18.07 3.74
N ALA A 58 3.43 16.95 3.74
CA ALA A 58 4.17 16.47 2.58
C ALA A 58 3.24 16.14 1.40
N LEU A 59 2.14 15.43 1.64
CA LEU A 59 1.14 15.12 0.62
C LEU A 59 0.52 16.39 0.02
N ARG A 60 0.20 17.40 0.85
CA ARG A 60 -0.28 18.72 0.38
C ARG A 60 0.74 19.42 -0.51
N LYS A 61 2.01 19.44 -0.08
CA LYS A 61 3.11 20.08 -0.83
C LYS A 61 3.25 19.55 -2.25
N TYR A 62 2.98 18.27 -2.47
CA TYR A 62 3.04 17.63 -3.79
C TYR A 62 1.68 17.46 -4.47
N GLY A 63 0.61 18.08 -3.96
CA GLY A 63 -0.73 18.01 -4.56
C GLY A 63 -1.37 16.62 -4.54
N ARG A 64 -1.02 15.79 -3.55
CA ARG A 64 -1.48 14.40 -3.39
C ARG A 64 -2.47 14.19 -2.26
N LEU A 65 -2.72 15.20 -1.41
CA LEU A 65 -3.75 15.09 -0.39
C LEU A 65 -5.14 15.39 -0.99
N LYS A 66 -6.03 14.40 -0.96
CA LYS A 66 -7.45 14.56 -1.33
C LYS A 66 -8.27 14.91 -0.08
N PRO A 67 -9.33 15.71 -0.19
CA PRO A 67 -10.28 15.90 0.90
C PRO A 67 -10.92 14.54 1.27
N PRO A 68 -11.30 14.33 2.54
CA PRO A 68 -12.09 13.16 2.92
C PRO A 68 -13.35 13.09 2.06
N GLN A 69 -13.66 11.89 1.56
CA GLN A 69 -14.91 11.61 0.83
C GLN A 69 -16.01 11.21 1.80
#